data_AF-A0A3D4YYN5-F1
#
_entry.id   AF-A0A3D4YYN5-F1
#
_cell.length_a   1.000
_cell.length_b   1.000
_cell.length_c   1.000
_cell.angle_alpha   90.00
_cell.angle_beta   90.00
_cell.angle_gamma   90.00
#
_symmetry.space_group_name_H-M   'P 1'
#
loop_
_entity.id
_entity.type
_entity.pdbx_description
1 polymer ?
#
loop_
_entity_poly.entity_id
_entity_poly.type
_entity_poly.pdbx_seq_one_letter_code
_entity_poly.pdbx_strand_id
1 'polypeptide(L)'
;MPKKKEKYRLQPMLDVKLRNKRQAEINLGKAIRVLKEEEERLKVLEEEKQEIIRKREQARHEMAEMLRMGESVVADSHGHLNFIKRLKEDEEKKDVEIEDQKDTIRRAEDKVAAAKRDYIEACKEVKIMEKHKELWRKKLKIQLEKEEAKQMNELGNISHQLRKMR
;
A
#
# COMPACT_ATOMS: atom_id res chain seq x y z
N MET A 1 34.88 11.37 -36.66
CA MET A 1 34.44 11.73 -35.29
C MET A 1 33.26 10.84 -34.91
N PRO A 2 33.23 10.23 -33.72
CA PRO A 2 32.09 9.40 -33.32
C PRO A 2 30.83 10.27 -33.22
N LYS A 3 29.80 9.99 -34.04
CA LYS A 3 28.51 10.67 -33.97
C LYS A 3 27.97 10.54 -32.54
N LYS A 4 27.59 11.66 -31.93
CA LYS A 4 27.03 11.73 -30.57
C LYS A 4 25.77 10.85 -30.55
N LYS A 5 25.72 9.83 -29.67
CA LYS A 5 24.54 8.95 -29.55
C LYS A 5 23.30 9.81 -29.30
N GLU A 6 22.29 9.67 -30.15
CA GLU A 6 21.03 10.40 -29.97
C GLU A 6 20.38 10.02 -28.64
N LYS A 7 20.07 11.04 -27.83
CA LYS A 7 19.42 10.88 -26.54
C LYS A 7 17.91 11.05 -26.72
N TYR A 8 17.15 10.20 -26.05
CA TYR A 8 15.69 10.32 -26.02
C TYR A 8 15.28 11.62 -25.32
N ARG A 9 14.63 12.53 -26.06
CA ARG A 9 14.30 13.89 -25.58
C ARG A 9 13.41 13.90 -24.33
N LEU A 10 12.54 12.90 -24.19
CA LEU A 10 11.64 12.76 -23.04
C LEU A 10 12.22 11.88 -21.92
N GLN A 11 13.54 11.61 -21.93
CA GLN A 11 14.19 10.89 -20.84
C GLN A 11 13.97 11.54 -19.46
N PRO A 12 14.10 12.88 -19.30
CA PRO A 12 13.87 13.51 -17.99
C PRO A 12 12.44 13.28 -17.48
N MET A 13 11.45 13.30 -18.37
CA MET A 13 10.06 13.04 -18.00
C MET A 13 9.86 11.59 -17.58
N LEU A 14 10.46 10.62 -18.28
CA LEU A 14 10.44 9.22 -17.88
C LEU A 14 11.08 9.03 -16.49
N ASP A 15 12.20 9.71 -16.21
CA ASP A 15 12.88 9.63 -14.91
C ASP A 15 12.01 10.20 -13.78
N VAL A 16 11.29 11.30 -14.02
CA VAL A 16 10.31 11.85 -13.07
C VAL A 16 9.17 10.86 -12.83
N LYS A 17 8.61 10.26 -13.88
CA LYS A 17 7.52 9.27 -13.74
C LYS A 17 7.98 8.01 -12.98
N LEU A 18 9.21 7.56 -13.19
CA LEU A 18 9.81 6.46 -12.43
C LEU A 18 9.96 6.81 -10.93
N ARG A 19 10.39 8.04 -10.62
CA ARG A 19 10.44 8.53 -9.23
C ARG A 19 9.06 8.58 -8.60
N ASN A 20 8.05 9.08 -9.33
CA ASN A 20 6.68 9.15 -8.85
C ASN A 20 6.11 7.76 -8.57
N LYS A 21 6.35 6.78 -9.45
CA LYS A 21 5.98 5.38 -9.22
C LYS A 21 6.60 4.85 -7.94
N ARG A 22 7.90 5.07 -7.73
CA ARG A 22 8.61 4.64 -6.51
C ARG A 22 8.03 5.32 -5.26
N GLN A 23 7.68 6.60 -5.34
CA GLN A 23 7.06 7.31 -4.23
C GLN A 23 5.67 6.75 -3.90
N ALA A 24 4.85 6.47 -4.92
CA ALA A 24 3.53 5.86 -4.76
C ALA A 24 3.63 4.45 -4.16
N GLU A 25 4.63 3.67 -4.55
CA GLU A 25 4.93 2.35 -3.98
C GLU A 25 5.26 2.45 -2.49
N ILE A 26 6.13 3.39 -2.10
CA ILE A 26 6.47 3.64 -0.68
C ILE A 26 5.23 4.06 0.10
N ASN A 27 4.39 4.94 -0.45
CA ASN A 27 3.18 5.41 0.21
C ASN A 27 2.16 4.28 0.40
N LEU A 28 1.99 3.41 -0.61
CA LEU A 28 1.16 2.21 -0.51
C LEU A 28 1.68 1.27 0.58
N GLY A 29 2.99 1.01 0.61
CA GLY A 29 3.61 0.18 1.64
C GLY A 29 3.40 0.73 3.06
N LYS A 30 3.50 2.06 3.24
CA LYS A 30 3.19 2.72 4.52
C LYS A 30 1.72 2.56 4.90
N ALA A 31 0.79 2.78 3.97
CA ALA A 31 -0.64 2.66 4.23
C ALA A 31 -1.02 1.23 4.64
N ILE A 32 -0.48 0.21 3.96
CA ILE A 32 -0.70 -1.21 4.29
C ILE A 32 -0.16 -1.53 5.69
N ARG A 33 1.02 -1.00 6.04
CA ARG A 33 1.58 -1.21 7.38
C ARG A 33 0.68 -0.62 8.46
N VAL A 34 0.21 0.61 8.28
CA VAL A 34 -0.70 1.25 9.22
C VAL A 34 -1.98 0.44 9.37
N LEU A 35 -2.60 0.01 8.26
CA LEU A 35 -3.80 -0.84 8.32
C LEU A 35 -3.56 -2.10 9.17
N LYS A 36 -2.43 -2.79 8.94
CA LYS A 36 -2.07 -3.99 9.70
C LYS A 36 -1.85 -3.71 11.19
N GLU A 37 -1.23 -2.58 11.53
CA GLU A 37 -1.04 -2.15 12.92
C GLU A 37 -2.38 -1.87 13.60
N GLU A 38 -3.33 -1.23 12.91
CA GLU A 38 -4.66 -0.97 13.45
C GLU A 38 -5.51 -2.25 13.60
N GLU A 39 -5.41 -3.19 12.66
CA GLU A 39 -6.03 -4.52 12.77
C GLU A 39 -5.49 -5.32 13.97
N GLU A 40 -4.18 -5.24 14.21
CA GLU A 40 -3.57 -5.93 15.35
C GLU A 40 -4.02 -5.32 16.68
N ARG A 41 -4.14 -3.98 16.75
CA ARG A 41 -4.72 -3.30 17.92
C ARG A 41 -6.16 -3.72 18.19
N LEU A 42 -6.97 -3.87 17.14
CA LEU A 42 -8.35 -4.34 17.29
C LEU A 42 -8.39 -5.73 17.94
N LYS A 43 -7.52 -6.66 17.52
CA LYS A 43 -7.45 -7.99 18.15
C LYS A 43 -7.12 -7.92 19.63
N VAL A 44 -6.15 -7.08 20.00
CA VAL A 44 -5.78 -6.88 21.41
C VAL A 44 -6.98 -6.35 22.21
N LEU A 45 -7.72 -5.38 21.69
CA LEU A 45 -8.93 -4.86 22.34
C LEU A 45 -10.03 -5.93 22.49
N GLU A 46 -10.21 -6.78 21.47
CA GLU A 46 -11.15 -7.89 21.50
C GLU A 46 -10.74 -8.94 22.56
N GLU A 47 -9.45 -9.27 22.66
CA GLU A 47 -8.90 -10.17 23.70
C GLU A 47 -9.10 -9.58 25.10
N GLU A 48 -8.81 -8.30 25.31
CA GLU A 48 -9.05 -7.60 26.58
C GLU A 48 -10.53 -7.63 26.98
N LYS A 49 -11.44 -7.43 26.01
CA LYS A 49 -12.88 -7.55 26.25
C LYS A 49 -13.26 -8.96 26.70
N GLN A 50 -12.72 -10.00 26.04
CA GLN A 50 -12.97 -11.39 26.43
C GLN A 50 -12.49 -11.69 27.85
N GLU A 51 -11.35 -11.14 28.26
CA GLU A 51 -10.86 -11.28 29.64
C GLU A 51 -11.78 -10.60 30.66
N ILE A 52 -12.36 -9.44 30.34
CA ILE A 52 -13.36 -8.79 31.19
C ILE A 52 -14.63 -9.65 31.33
N ILE A 53 -15.11 -10.22 30.22
CA ILE A 53 -16.28 -11.11 30.23
C ILE A 53 -16.02 -12.33 31.12
N ARG A 54 -14.86 -12.98 30.96
CA ARG A 54 -14.44 -14.14 31.79
C ARG A 54 -14.41 -13.78 33.28
N LYS A 55 -13.77 -12.66 33.63
CA LYS A 55 -13.73 -12.18 35.03
C LYS A 55 -15.12 -11.89 35.58
N ARG A 56 -16.02 -11.34 34.77
CA ARG A 56 -17.41 -11.08 35.17
C ARG A 56 -18.18 -12.37 35.43
N GLU A 57 -18.00 -13.37 34.58
CA GLU A 57 -18.64 -14.69 34.74
C GLU A 57 -18.10 -15.43 35.98
N GLN A 58 -16.79 -15.40 36.20
CA GLN A 58 -16.16 -15.94 37.41
C GLN A 58 -16.69 -15.25 38.67
N ALA A 59 -16.71 -13.91 38.71
CA ALA A 59 -17.24 -13.16 39.85
C ALA A 59 -18.72 -13.46 40.13
N ARG A 60 -19.52 -13.70 39.09
CA ARG A 60 -20.92 -14.15 39.23
C ARG A 60 -21.02 -15.55 39.81
N HIS A 61 -20.17 -16.46 39.36
CA HIS A 61 -20.15 -17.83 39.85
C HIS A 61 -19.73 -17.89 41.33
N GLU A 62 -18.64 -17.21 41.69
CA GLU A 62 -18.16 -17.10 43.07
C GLU A 62 -19.23 -16.52 44.00
N MET A 63 -19.92 -15.46 43.57
CA MET A 63 -21.02 -14.89 44.35
C MET A 63 -22.17 -15.89 44.54
N ALA A 64 -22.53 -16.66 43.49
CA ALA A 64 -23.57 -17.68 43.58
C ALA A 64 -23.17 -18.84 44.52
N GLU A 65 -21.89 -19.22 44.53
CA GLU A 65 -21.36 -20.24 45.45
C GLU A 65 -21.38 -19.78 46.91
N MET A 66 -20.92 -18.55 47.19
CA MET A 66 -20.98 -17.98 48.55
C MET A 66 -22.41 -17.88 49.09
N LEU A 67 -23.37 -17.51 48.23
CA LEU A 67 -24.79 -17.51 48.58
C LEU A 67 -25.30 -18.93 48.89
N ARG A 68 -24.87 -19.93 48.13
CA ARG A 68 -25.25 -21.35 48.34
C ARG A 68 -24.68 -21.91 49.64
N MET A 69 -23.46 -21.51 50.02
CA MET A 69 -22.78 -21.98 51.24
C MET A 69 -23.26 -21.26 52.51
N GLY A 70 -24.09 -20.22 52.39
CA GLY A 70 -24.63 -19.47 53.53
C GLY A 70 -23.60 -18.57 54.22
N GLU A 71 -22.42 -18.39 53.63
CA GLU A 71 -21.30 -17.59 54.16
C GLU A 71 -21.47 -16.08 53.93
N SER A 72 -22.55 -15.67 53.25
CA SER A 72 -22.78 -14.28 52.87
C SER A 72 -23.26 -13.42 54.05
N VAL A 73 -22.37 -12.57 54.57
CA VAL A 73 -22.76 -11.38 55.36
C VAL A 73 -23.30 -10.33 54.37
N VAL A 74 -24.45 -9.70 54.68
CA VAL A 74 -25.15 -8.73 53.81
C VAL A 74 -24.22 -7.63 53.24
N ALA A 75 -23.17 -7.24 53.97
CA ALA A 75 -22.17 -6.27 53.53
C ALA A 75 -21.28 -6.77 52.37
N ASP A 76 -20.86 -8.04 52.37
CA ASP A 76 -20.03 -8.63 51.32
C ASP A 76 -20.80 -8.78 50.00
N SER A 77 -22.09 -9.09 50.08
CA SER A 77 -22.96 -9.19 48.89
C SER A 77 -23.05 -7.88 48.09
N HIS A 78 -23.08 -6.73 48.76
CA HIS A 78 -23.11 -5.43 48.09
C HIS A 78 -21.78 -5.11 47.38
N GLY A 79 -20.65 -5.50 47.96
CA GLY A 79 -19.33 -5.37 47.34
C GLY A 79 -19.22 -6.16 46.04
N HIS A 80 -19.64 -7.43 46.05
CA HIS A 80 -19.64 -8.29 44.87
C HIS A 80 -20.57 -7.78 43.75
N LEU A 81 -21.78 -7.33 44.09
CA LEU A 81 -22.70 -6.74 43.11
C LEU A 81 -22.13 -5.48 42.44
N ASN A 82 -21.51 -4.61 43.23
CA ASN A 82 -20.85 -3.41 42.70
C ASN A 82 -19.65 -3.76 41.81
N PHE A 83 -18.88 -4.78 42.17
CA PHE A 83 -17.77 -5.26 41.35
C PHE A 83 -18.24 -5.82 39.99
N ILE A 84 -19.28 -6.66 39.98
CA ILE A 84 -19.89 -7.19 38.75
C ILE A 84 -20.46 -6.05 37.89
N LYS A 85 -21.10 -5.05 38.53
CA LYS A 85 -21.60 -3.87 37.83
C LYS A 85 -20.46 -3.09 37.17
N ARG A 86 -19.36 -2.86 37.88
CA ARG A 86 -18.18 -2.18 37.33
C ARG A 86 -17.56 -2.94 36.16
N LEU A 87 -17.44 -4.26 36.24
CA LEU A 87 -16.97 -5.09 35.13
C LEU A 87 -17.88 -4.99 33.90
N LYS A 88 -19.19 -4.85 34.10
CA LYS A 88 -20.13 -4.61 33.01
C LYS A 88 -19.93 -3.21 32.39
N GLU A 89 -19.75 -2.18 33.21
CA GLU A 89 -19.43 -0.83 32.71
C GLU A 89 -18.10 -0.80 31.94
N ASP A 90 -17.10 -1.57 32.39
CA ASP A 90 -15.81 -1.68 31.71
C ASP A 90 -15.92 -2.45 30.38
N GLU A 91 -16.77 -3.48 30.29
CA GLU A 91 -17.12 -4.15 29.02
C GLU A 91 -17.79 -3.18 28.04
N GLU A 92 -18.77 -2.40 28.50
CA GLU A 92 -19.49 -1.42 27.66
C GLU A 92 -18.54 -0.33 27.15
N LYS A 93 -17.57 0.12 27.97
CA LYS A 93 -16.52 1.04 27.52
C LYS A 93 -15.61 0.42 26.47
N LYS A 94 -15.24 -0.86 26.63
CA LYS A 94 -14.45 -1.58 25.64
C LYS A 94 -15.18 -1.76 24.32
N ASP A 95 -16.50 -1.93 24.36
CA ASP A 95 -17.32 -1.95 23.14
C ASP A 95 -17.25 -0.64 22.36
N VAL A 96 -17.32 0.51 23.04
CA VAL A 96 -17.14 1.82 22.40
C VAL A 96 -15.74 1.95 21.79
N GLU A 97 -14.70 1.56 22.54
CA GLU A 97 -13.31 1.61 22.05
C GLU A 97 -13.08 0.71 20.82
N ILE A 98 -13.70 -0.48 20.79
CA ILE A 98 -13.66 -1.39 19.66
C ILE A 98 -14.35 -0.79 18.43
N GLU A 99 -15.50 -0.15 18.60
CA GLU A 99 -16.20 0.51 17.47
C GLU A 99 -15.39 1.70 16.91
N ASP A 100 -14.81 2.53 17.78
CA ASP A 100 -13.91 3.61 17.38
C ASP A 100 -12.68 3.08 16.62
N GLN A 101 -12.13 1.94 17.06
CA GLN A 101 -11.02 1.28 16.38
C GLN A 101 -11.42 0.71 15.02
N LYS A 102 -12.62 0.14 14.88
CA LYS A 102 -13.16 -0.31 13.59
C LYS A 102 -13.32 0.85 12.62
N ASP A 103 -13.77 2.01 13.08
CA ASP A 103 -13.83 3.22 12.26
C ASP A 103 -12.43 3.70 11.84
N THR A 104 -11.44 3.57 12.72
CA THR A 104 -10.04 3.86 12.39
C THR A 104 -9.51 2.92 11.32
N ILE A 105 -9.84 1.62 11.40
CA ILE A 105 -9.51 0.63 10.37
C ILE A 105 -10.16 0.99 9.03
N ARG A 106 -11.46 1.30 9.00
CA ARG A 106 -12.14 1.73 7.75
C ARG A 106 -11.44 2.91 7.08
N ARG A 107 -11.03 3.91 7.86
CA ARG A 107 -10.25 5.05 7.34
C ARG A 107 -8.87 4.65 6.83
N ALA A 108 -8.23 3.65 7.45
CA ALA A 108 -6.96 3.11 6.98
C ALA A 108 -7.12 2.31 5.68
N GLU A 109 -8.19 1.53 5.54
CA GLU A 109 -8.56 0.82 4.31
C GLU A 109 -8.78 1.80 3.15
N ASP A 110 -9.51 2.91 3.39
CA ASP A 110 -9.71 3.97 2.40
C ASP A 110 -8.37 4.56 1.92
N LYS A 111 -7.42 4.78 2.85
CA LYS A 111 -6.07 5.26 2.52
C LYS A 111 -5.29 4.25 1.68
N VAL A 112 -5.40 2.95 2.00
CA VAL A 112 -4.79 1.88 1.19
C VAL A 112 -5.41 1.86 -0.21
N ALA A 113 -6.74 1.96 -0.31
CA ALA A 113 -7.44 1.98 -1.58
C ALA A 113 -7.07 3.20 -2.45
N ALA A 114 -6.90 4.38 -1.83
CA ALA A 114 -6.40 5.57 -2.51
C ALA A 114 -4.95 5.39 -2.98
N ALA A 115 -4.04 4.98 -2.09
CA ALA A 115 -2.64 4.77 -2.43
C ALA A 115 -2.44 3.70 -3.51
N LYS A 116 -3.29 2.66 -3.53
CA LYS A 116 -3.30 1.62 -4.57
C LYS A 116 -3.69 2.19 -5.92
N ARG A 117 -4.71 3.06 -5.97
CA ARG A 117 -5.12 3.76 -7.19
C ARG A 117 -3.98 4.62 -7.74
N ASP A 118 -3.32 5.39 -6.87
CA ASP A 118 -2.20 6.25 -7.25
C ASP A 118 -1.02 5.44 -7.79
N TYR A 119 -0.68 4.32 -7.14
CA TYR A 119 0.38 3.43 -7.60
C TYR A 119 0.07 2.81 -8.97
N ILE A 120 -1.16 2.34 -9.18
CA ILE A 120 -1.60 1.81 -10.47
C ILE A 120 -1.49 2.87 -11.57
N GLU A 121 -1.92 4.09 -11.29
CA GLU A 121 -1.85 5.18 -12.26
C GLU A 121 -0.40 5.52 -12.61
N ALA A 122 0.46 5.68 -11.61
CA ALA A 122 1.89 5.91 -11.82
C ALA A 122 2.56 4.78 -12.64
N CYS A 123 2.13 3.52 -12.45
CA CYS A 123 2.60 2.39 -13.26
C CYS A 123 2.17 2.50 -14.72
N LYS A 124 0.92 2.90 -15.00
CA LYS A 124 0.43 3.11 -16.36
C LYS A 124 1.23 4.22 -17.05
N GLU A 125 1.44 5.35 -16.37
CA GLU A 125 2.19 6.47 -16.92
C GLU A 125 3.63 6.07 -17.32
N VAL A 126 4.32 5.32 -16.45
CA VAL A 126 5.65 4.78 -16.77
C VAL A 126 5.59 3.87 -18.00
N LYS A 127 4.62 2.95 -18.05
CA LYS A 127 4.46 2.01 -19.19
C LYS A 127 4.22 2.76 -20.51
N ILE A 128 3.41 3.82 -20.50
CA ILE A 128 3.19 4.68 -21.68
C ILE A 128 4.51 5.31 -22.13
N MET A 129 5.29 5.87 -21.20
CA MET A 129 6.57 6.51 -21.51
C MET A 129 7.63 5.53 -22.03
N GLU A 130 7.69 4.33 -21.46
CA GLU A 130 8.55 3.24 -21.93
C GLU A 130 8.17 2.81 -23.35
N LYS A 131 6.86 2.68 -23.62
CA LYS A 131 6.40 2.33 -24.97
C LYS A 131 6.73 3.41 -25.98
N HIS A 132 6.54 4.67 -25.64
CA HIS A 132 6.91 5.78 -26.50
C HIS A 132 8.43 5.79 -26.78
N LYS A 133 9.26 5.57 -25.76
CA LYS A 133 10.72 5.46 -25.91
C LYS A 133 11.11 4.29 -26.83
N GLU A 134 10.45 3.14 -26.71
CA GLU A 134 10.64 1.99 -27.59
C GLU A 134 10.32 2.35 -29.05
N LEU A 135 9.17 2.97 -29.31
CA LEU A 135 8.76 3.39 -30.65
C LEU A 135 9.71 4.43 -31.24
N TRP A 136 10.17 5.39 -30.44
CA TRP A 136 11.17 6.37 -30.85
C TRP A 136 12.48 5.68 -31.27
N ARG A 137 12.98 4.71 -30.50
CA ARG A 137 14.18 3.94 -30.85
C ARG A 137 14.02 3.18 -32.17
N LYS A 138 12.85 2.58 -32.41
CA LYS A 138 12.55 1.89 -33.68
C LYS A 138 12.57 2.86 -34.86
N LYS A 139 11.93 4.02 -34.73
CA LYS A 139 11.92 5.05 -35.77
C LYS A 139 13.32 5.57 -36.07
N LEU A 140 14.11 5.84 -35.03
CA LEU A 140 15.48 6.30 -35.17
C LEU A 140 16.35 5.26 -35.90
N LYS A 141 16.23 3.98 -35.53
CA LYS A 141 16.94 2.89 -36.21
C LYS A 141 16.63 2.86 -37.71
N ILE A 142 15.34 2.93 -38.08
CA ILE A 142 14.90 2.95 -39.48
C ILE A 142 15.45 4.18 -40.23
N GLN A 143 15.50 5.34 -39.57
CA GLN A 143 16.06 6.55 -40.19
C GLN A 143 17.57 6.42 -40.44
N LEU A 144 18.32 5.91 -39.47
CA LEU A 144 19.77 5.69 -39.61
C LEU A 144 20.06 4.67 -40.72
N GLU A 145 19.32 3.55 -40.77
CA GLU A 145 19.46 2.55 -41.85
C GLU A 145 19.17 3.15 -43.23
N LYS A 146 18.16 4.03 -43.35
CA LYS A 146 17.85 4.73 -44.61
C LYS A 146 18.92 5.74 -45.00
N GLU A 147 19.48 6.48 -44.04
CA GLU A 147 20.57 7.41 -44.29
C GLU A 147 21.84 6.69 -44.73
N GLU A 148 22.20 5.60 -44.05
CA GLU A 148 23.35 4.75 -44.40
C GLU A 148 23.19 4.15 -45.80
N ALA A 149 22.01 3.60 -46.12
CA ALA A 149 21.72 3.06 -47.45
C ALA A 149 21.85 4.15 -48.55
N LYS A 150 21.37 5.37 -48.29
CA LYS A 150 21.50 6.50 -49.21
C LYS A 150 22.97 6.87 -49.43
N GLN A 151 23.75 6.97 -48.36
CA GLN A 151 25.19 7.27 -48.44
C GLN A 151 25.96 6.18 -49.21
N MET A 152 25.65 4.90 -48.99
CA MET A 152 26.27 3.80 -49.71
C MET A 152 25.93 3.81 -51.21
N ASN A 153 24.68 4.11 -51.56
CA ASN A 153 24.26 4.27 -52.96
C ASN A 153 24.98 5.44 -53.64
N GLU A 154 25.12 6.58 -52.96
CA GLU A 154 25.87 7.74 -53.47
C GLU A 154 27.34 7.40 -53.71
N LEU A 155 28.00 6.72 -52.77
CA LEU A 155 29.37 6.24 -52.92
C LEU A 155 29.51 5.25 -54.09
N GLY A 156 28.54 4.33 -54.25
CA GLY A 156 28.49 3.41 -55.37
C GLY A 156 28.40 4.12 -56.71
N ASN A 157 27.53 5.13 -56.81
CA ASN A 157 27.37 5.95 -58.02
C ASN A 157 28.64 6.73 -58.36
N ILE A 158 29.28 7.37 -57.36
CA ILE A 158 30.55 8.09 -57.56
C ILE A 158 31.65 7.12 -58.02
N SER A 159 31.78 5.96 -57.38
CA SER A 159 32.77 4.94 -57.77
C SER A 159 32.54 4.43 -59.20
N HIS A 160 31.29 4.22 -59.59
CA HIS A 160 30.93 3.85 -60.96
C HIS A 160 31.29 4.95 -61.97
N GLN A 161 30.98 6.21 -61.67
CA GLN A 161 31.34 7.36 -62.52
C GLN A 161 32.85 7.49 -62.69
N LEU A 162 33.62 7.37 -61.60
CA LEU A 162 35.08 7.41 -61.64
C LEU A 162 35.68 6.27 -62.47
N ARG A 163 35.09 5.07 -62.44
CA ARG A 163 35.51 3.95 -63.31
C ARG A 163 35.23 4.21 -64.80
N LYS A 164 34.16 4.92 -65.14
CA LYS A 164 33.84 5.29 -66.53
C LYS A 164 34.74 6.40 -67.09
N MET A 165 35.34 7.22 -66.23
CA MET A 165 36.24 8.32 -66.62
C MET A 165 37.71 7.86 -66.75
N ARG A 166 38.02 6.61 -66.39
CA ARG A 166 39.32 5.96 -66.66
C ARG A 166 39.21 5.12 -67.93
#